data_AF-A0A0S8IQ52-F1
#
_entry.id   AF-A0A0S8IQ52-F1
#
_cell.length_a   1.000
_cell.length_b   1.000
_cell.length_c   1.000
_cell.angle_alpha   90.00
_cell.angle_beta   90.00
_cell.angle_gamma   90.00
#
_symmetry.space_group_name_H-M   'P 1'
#
loop_
_entity.id
_entity.type
_entity.pdbx_description
1 polymer ?
#
loop_
_entity_poly.entity_id
_entity_poly.type
_entity_poly.pdbx_seq_one_letter_code
_entity_poly.pdbx_strand_id
1 'polypeptide(L)' 'MDWFKELYDEFRMKHGFGAIPEQRTAREVDFLVEELALQERSKVLDLFCGTGRHCVELAKRGI' A
#
# COMPACT_ATOMS: atom_id res chain seq x y z
N MET A 1 9.28 -27.61 -1.45
CA MET A 1 8.89 -26.89 -0.22
C MET A 1 8.66 -25.46 -0.66
N ASP A 2 7.40 -25.07 -0.84
CA ASP A 2 7.04 -23.76 -1.39
C ASP A 2 6.76 -22.80 -0.24
N TRP A 3 7.79 -22.54 0.56
CA TRP A 3 7.73 -21.71 1.77
C TRP A 3 7.04 -20.35 1.54
N PHE A 4 7.13 -19.81 0.32
CA PHE A 4 6.49 -18.56 -0.05
C PHE A 4 4.97 -18.68 -0.13
N LYS A 5 4.42 -19.82 -0.57
CA LYS A 5 2.97 -20.05 -0.61
C LYS A 5 2.40 -20.12 0.80
N GLU A 6 3.03 -20.88 1.69
CA GLU A 6 2.62 -20.99 3.10
C GLU A 6 2.66 -19.63 3.82
N LEU A 7 3.71 -18.84 3.60
CA LEU A 7 3.84 -17.50 4.17
C LEU A 7 2.73 -16.54 3.68
N TYR A 8 2.39 -16.57 2.39
CA TYR A 8 1.46 -15.62 1.79
C TYR A 8 -0.01 -16.05 1.88
N ASP A 9 -0.33 -17.33 1.70
CA ASP A 9 -1.71 -17.84 1.65
C ASP A 9 -2.38 -17.93 3.03
N GLU A 10 -1.67 -18.40 4.06
CA GLU A 10 -2.28 -18.62 5.38
C GLU A 10 -1.98 -17.51 6.40
N PHE A 11 -0.74 -17.01 6.45
CA PHE A 11 -0.37 -16.06 7.51
C PHE A 11 -0.57 -14.60 7.10
N ARG A 12 -0.05 -14.18 5.94
CA ARG A 12 -0.14 -12.77 5.52
C ARG A 12 -1.53 -12.35 5.06
N MET A 13 -2.19 -13.13 4.19
CA MET A 13 -3.50 -12.73 3.65
C MET A 13 -4.65 -12.87 4.66
N LYS A 14 -4.64 -13.92 5.50
CA LYS A 14 -5.71 -14.19 6.47
C LYS A 14 -5.54 -13.48 7.81
N HIS A 15 -4.31 -13.26 8.28
CA HIS A 15 -4.03 -12.74 9.63
C HIS A 15 -3.21 -11.44 9.67
N GLY A 16 -2.48 -11.11 8.59
CA GLY A 16 -1.56 -9.96 8.56
C GLY A 16 -2.17 -8.64 8.09
N PHE A 17 -3.16 -8.69 7.18
CA PHE A 17 -3.86 -7.51 6.67
C PHE A 17 -5.29 -7.46 7.23
N GLY A 18 -5.43 -7.30 8.56
CA GLY A 18 -6.71 -6.90 9.14
C GLY A 18 -7.26 -5.64 8.46
N ALA A 19 -8.53 -5.28 8.70
CA ALA A 19 -9.14 -4.10 8.10
C ALA A 19 -8.42 -2.82 8.54
N ILE A 20 -7.40 -2.39 7.78
CA ILE A 20 -6.72 -1.12 7.99
C ILE A 20 -7.72 -0.01 7.64
N PRO A 21 -8.02 0.92 8.57
CA PRO A 21 -8.95 2.00 8.29
C PRO A 21 -8.47 2.88 7.13
N GLU A 22 -9.39 3.30 6.28
CA GLU A 22 -9.08 4.19 5.15
C GLU A 22 -8.41 5.48 5.62
N GLN A 23 -8.79 6.00 6.78
CA GLN A 23 -8.21 7.22 7.37
C GLN A 23 -6.73 7.05 7.72
N ARG A 24 -6.31 5.85 8.12
CA ARG A 24 -4.89 5.56 8.36
C ARG A 24 -4.13 5.58 7.04
N THR A 25 -4.68 4.96 5.99
CA THR A 25 -4.08 4.98 4.65
C THR A 25 -3.96 6.40 4.11
N ALA A 26 -5.00 7.22 4.24
CA ALA A 26 -4.97 8.62 3.81
C ALA A 26 -3.83 9.40 4.48
N ARG A 27 -3.70 9.32 5.81
CA ARG A 27 -2.62 10.01 6.56
C ARG A 27 -1.23 9.54 6.17
N GLU A 28 -1.05 8.25 5.93
CA GLU A 28 0.23 7.70 5.49
C GLU A 28 0.57 8.16 4.06
N VAL A 29 -0.43 8.26 3.17
CA VAL A 29 -0.22 8.84 1.83
C VAL A 29 0.05 10.34 1.90
N ASP A 30 -0.62 11.10 2.78
CA ASP A 30 -0.33 12.52 2.99
C ASP A 30 1.16 12.73 3.33
N PHE A 31 1.68 11.95 4.27
CA PHE A 31 3.09 11.96 4.64
C PHE A 31 4.00 11.62 3.45
N LEU A 32 3.69 10.59 2.66
CA LEU A 32 4.50 10.22 1.49
C LEU A 32 4.49 11.31 0.41
N VAL A 33 3.35 11.96 0.18
CA VAL A 33 3.22 13.06 -0.79
C VAL A 33 4.07 14.26 -0.37
N GLU A 34 4.05 14.61 0.92
CA GLU A 34 4.84 15.70 1.48
C GLU A 34 6.35 15.40 1.39
N GLU A 35 6.80 14.29 1.97
CA GLU A 35 8.22 13.96 2.12
C GLU A 35 8.91 13.66 0.78
N LEU A 36 8.19 13.08 -0.18
CA LEU A 36 8.72 12.77 -1.51
C LEU A 36 8.39 13.87 -2.53
N ALA A 37 7.74 14.96 -2.10
CA ALA A 37 7.29 16.06 -2.94
C ALA A 37 6.51 15.59 -4.19
N LEU A 38 5.67 14.56 -4.04
CA LEU A 38 4.92 13.97 -5.15
C LEU A 38 3.91 14.99 -5.71
N GLN A 39 3.88 15.08 -7.04
CA GLN A 39 2.96 15.93 -7.77
C GLN A 39 1.98 15.06 -8.59
N GLU A 40 0.91 15.67 -9.07
CA GLU A 40 0.06 15.03 -10.08
C GLU A 40 0.92 14.49 -11.25
N ARG A 41 0.63 13.26 -11.68
CA ARG A 41 1.34 12.52 -12.75
C ARG A 41 2.75 12.02 -12.38
N SER A 42 3.14 12.06 -11.11
CA SER A 42 4.41 11.44 -10.68
C SER A 42 4.37 9.94 -10.95
N LYS A 43 5.47 9.35 -11.44
CA LYS A 43 5.52 7.90 -11.64
C LYS A 43 6.01 7.22 -10.37
N VAL A 44 5.13 6.49 -9.69
CA VAL A 44 5.44 5.80 -8.44
C VAL A 44 5.49 4.28 -8.64
N LEU A 45 6.48 3.64 -8.03
CA LEU A 45 6.59 2.18 -7.93
C LEU A 45 6.45 1.77 -6.46
N ASP A 46 5.33 1.13 -6.12
CA ASP A 46 5.05 0.59 -4.79
C ASP A 46 5.50 -0.87 -4.69
N LEU A 47 6.67 -1.09 -4.09
CA LEU A 47 7.25 -2.42 -3.91
C LEU A 47 6.74 -3.07 -2.62
N PHE A 48 6.39 -4.36 -2.70
CA PHE A 48 5.79 -5.11 -1.60
C PHE A 48 4.45 -4.53 -1.13
N CYS A 49 3.68 -3.96 -2.06
CA CYS A 49 2.44 -3.21 -1.83
C CYS A 49 1.30 -3.97 -1.13
N GLY A 50 1.41 -5.30 -0.97
CA GLY A 50 0.38 -6.14 -0.37
C GLY A 50 -0.94 -6.02 -1.13
N THR A 51 -1.98 -5.50 -0.47
CA THR A 51 -3.29 -5.24 -1.09
C THR A 51 -3.32 -3.97 -1.96
N GLY A 52 -2.23 -3.19 -2.00
CA GLY A 52 -2.10 -1.99 -2.82
C GLY A 52 -2.81 -0.75 -2.26
N ARG A 53 -3.10 -0.70 -0.96
CA ARG A 53 -3.87 0.40 -0.35
C ARG A 53 -3.26 1.79 -0.58
N HIS A 54 -1.93 1.90 -0.56
CA HIS A 54 -1.25 3.18 -0.83
C HIS A 54 -1.29 3.51 -2.32
N CYS A 55 -0.98 2.56 -3.20
CA CYS A 55 -1.16 2.71 -4.65
C CYS A 55 -2.55 3.24 -5.04
N VAL A 56 -3.61 2.64 -4.50
CA VAL A 56 -4.99 3.04 -4.82
C VAL A 56 -5.27 4.47 -4.35
N GLU A 57 -4.83 4.82 -3.15
CA GLU A 57 -5.02 6.16 -2.59
C GLU A 57 -4.19 7.23 -3.32
N LEU A 58 -2.96 6.91 -3.76
CA LEU A 58 -2.15 7.78 -4.63
C LEU A 58 -2.83 8.00 -5.99
N ALA A 59 -3.32 6.92 -6.62
CA ALA A 59 -4.00 7.02 -7.91
C ALA A 59 -5.27 7.88 -7.87
N LYS A 60 -6.04 7.82 -6.76
CA LYS A 60 -7.20 8.71 -6.55
C LYS A 60 -6.83 10.20 -6.54
N ARG A 61 -5.58 10.52 -6.19
CA ARG A 61 -5.03 11.89 -6.16
C ARG A 61 -4.37 12.29 -7.47
N GLY A 62 -4.44 11.44 -8.49
CA GLY A 62 -3.81 11.68 -9.80
C GLY A 62 -2.30 11.50 -9.78
N ILE A 63 -1.75 10.84 -8.75
CA ILE A 63 -0.33 10.48 -8.64
C ILE A 63 -0.15 9.07 -9.21
#